data_AF-A0A8P4K304-F1
#
_entry.id   AF-A0A8P4K304-F1
#
_cell.length_a   1.000
_cell.length_b   1.000
_cell.length_c   1.000
_cell.angle_alpha   90.00
_cell.angle_beta   90.00
_cell.angle_gamma   90.00
#
_symmetry.space_group_name_H-M   'P 1'
#
loop_
_entity.id
_entity.type
_entity.pdbx_description
1 polymer ?
#
loop_
_entity_poly.entity_id
_entity_poly.type
_entity_poly.pdbx_seq_one_letter_code
_entity_poly.pdbx_strand_id
1 'polypeptide(L)'
;MEIDQASQPKKTTKPLGFGQWSTAQFDNSDQQQKFLRLMGGFKKGFQPAAGSTGGANMALGKDAQQQLQQGLMGDFERAQSRRLDFSNRGAGLGFSAPSNKKFSIDINTCRSVRFDD
;
A
#
# COMPACT_ATOMS: atom_id res chain seq x y z
N MET A 1 -18.74 24.73 -28.11
CA MET A 1 -18.05 25.76 -27.31
C MET A 1 -18.86 26.27 -26.10
N GLU A 2 -20.10 25.80 -25.84
CA GLU A 2 -20.89 26.26 -24.67
C GLU A 2 -20.71 25.45 -23.38
N ILE A 3 -20.29 24.19 -23.48
CA ILE A 3 -20.08 23.29 -22.33
C ILE A 3 -18.90 23.71 -21.43
N ASP A 4 -17.96 24.50 -21.97
CA ASP A 4 -16.79 24.96 -21.21
C ASP A 4 -17.10 26.13 -20.27
N GLN A 5 -18.13 26.94 -20.56
CA GLN A 5 -18.46 28.11 -19.75
C GLN A 5 -19.19 27.73 -18.44
N ALA A 6 -20.10 26.76 -18.48
CA ALA A 6 -20.85 26.32 -17.29
C ALA A 6 -19.98 25.58 -16.26
N SER A 7 -18.78 25.14 -16.65
CA SER A 7 -17.88 24.34 -15.83
C SER A 7 -16.72 25.14 -15.22
N GLN A 8 -16.71 26.47 -15.36
CA GLN A 8 -15.68 27.30 -14.73
C GLN A 8 -15.90 27.37 -13.21
N PRO A 9 -14.85 27.12 -12.40
CA PRO A 9 -15.00 27.14 -10.95
C PRO A 9 -15.30 28.56 -10.48
N LYS A 10 -16.45 28.76 -9.83
CA LYS A 10 -16.69 29.97 -9.03
C LYS A 10 -15.61 30.01 -7.96
N LYS A 11 -14.81 31.08 -7.93
CA LYS A 11 -13.79 31.36 -6.90
C LYS A 11 -14.48 31.40 -5.54
N THR A 12 -14.56 30.26 -4.87
CA THR A 12 -15.16 30.11 -3.55
C THR A 12 -14.02 30.10 -2.55
N THR A 13 -14.04 31.07 -1.64
CA THR A 13 -13.02 31.40 -0.63
C THR A 13 -12.89 30.37 0.50
N LYS A 14 -13.41 29.15 0.32
CA LYS A 14 -13.29 28.05 1.27
C LYS A 14 -12.81 26.83 0.50
N PRO A 15 -11.77 26.11 0.97
CA PRO A 15 -11.38 24.86 0.35
C PRO A 15 -12.52 23.87 0.55
N LEU A 16 -13.40 23.77 -0.45
CA LEU A 16 -14.39 22.71 -0.52
C LEU A 16 -13.58 21.44 -0.69
N GLY A 17 -13.40 20.68 0.38
CA GLY A 17 -12.54 19.49 0.35
C GLY A 17 -13.01 18.56 -0.76
N PHE A 18 -12.16 18.34 -1.77
CA PHE A 18 -12.44 17.46 -2.92
C PHE A 18 -12.48 15.96 -2.52
N GLY A 19 -12.85 15.67 -1.27
CA GLY A 19 -12.88 14.35 -0.64
C GLY A 19 -11.57 13.62 -0.85
N GLN A 20 -11.68 12.39 -1.35
CA GLN A 20 -10.59 11.47 -1.65
C GLN A 20 -9.46 12.07 -2.51
N TRP A 21 -9.83 13.00 -3.40
CA TRP A 21 -8.93 13.59 -4.39
C TRP A 21 -8.23 14.86 -3.89
N SER A 22 -8.55 15.33 -2.69
CA SER A 22 -7.99 16.57 -2.13
C SER A 22 -6.48 16.52 -1.91
N THR A 23 -5.93 15.32 -1.68
CA THR A 23 -4.49 15.10 -1.45
C THR A 23 -3.70 14.86 -2.74
N ALA A 24 -4.38 14.74 -3.89
CA ALA A 24 -3.71 14.55 -5.17
C ALA A 24 -2.89 15.80 -5.55
N GLN A 25 -1.58 15.62 -5.75
CA GLN A 25 -0.65 16.69 -6.11
C GLN A 25 -0.27 16.62 -7.60
N PHE A 26 -0.35 17.77 -8.27
CA PHE A 26 -0.01 17.93 -9.68
C PHE A 26 0.91 19.14 -9.86
N ASP A 27 1.78 19.10 -10.86
CA ASP A 27 2.66 20.24 -11.19
C ASP A 27 1.94 21.36 -11.92
N ASN A 28 0.82 21.05 -12.58
CA ASN A 28 0.03 21.99 -13.36
C ASN A 28 -1.40 22.10 -12.79
N SER A 29 -1.83 23.32 -12.49
CA SER A 29 -3.18 23.62 -12.01
C SER A 29 -4.27 23.20 -13.00
N ASP A 30 -4.03 23.31 -14.31
CA ASP A 30 -4.98 22.90 -15.34
C ASP A 30 -5.19 21.38 -15.34
N GLN A 31 -4.11 20.63 -15.12
CA GLN A 31 -4.18 19.18 -14.98
C GLN A 31 -4.94 18.79 -13.72
N GLN A 32 -4.70 19.48 -12.61
CA GLN A 32 -5.44 19.26 -11.36
C GLN A 32 -6.95 19.51 -11.56
N GLN A 33 -7.32 20.61 -12.20
CA GLN A 33 -8.72 20.93 -12.47
C GLN A 33 -9.36 19.91 -13.42
N LYS A 34 -8.66 19.51 -14.47
CA LYS A 34 -9.13 18.46 -15.40
C LYS A 34 -9.30 17.12 -14.69
N PHE A 35 -8.36 16.75 -13.83
CA PHE A 35 -8.43 15.56 -13.00
C PHE A 35 -9.65 15.59 -12.07
N LEU A 36 -9.83 16.67 -11.31
CA LEU A 36 -10.98 16.83 -10.42
C LEU A 36 -12.31 16.79 -11.17
N ARG A 37 -12.36 17.32 -12.40
CA ARG A 37 -13.55 17.21 -13.28
C ARG A 37 -13.82 15.78 -13.71
N LEU A 38 -12.78 15.05 -14.11
CA LEU A 38 -12.88 13.64 -14.51
C LEU A 38 -13.30 12.74 -13.35
N MET A 39 -12.70 12.94 -12.18
CA MET A 39 -12.97 12.15 -10.97
C MET A 39 -14.25 12.53 -10.24
N GLY A 40 -15.05 13.44 -10.81
CA GLY A 40 -16.33 13.85 -10.26
C GLY A 40 -16.24 14.76 -9.03
N GLY A 41 -15.08 15.36 -8.76
CA GLY A 41 -14.88 16.31 -7.66
C GLY A 41 -15.70 17.59 -7.78
N PHE A 42 -16.27 17.90 -8.95
CA PHE A 42 -17.17 19.04 -9.18
C PHE A 42 -18.65 18.65 -9.39
N LYS A 43 -19.05 17.39 -9.13
CA LYS A 43 -20.45 16.98 -9.31
C LYS A 43 -21.38 17.73 -8.34
N LYS A 44 -22.51 18.21 -8.83
CA LYS A 44 -23.57 18.83 -8.01
C LYS A 44 -24.16 17.76 -7.08
N GLY A 45 -23.89 17.86 -5.78
CA GLY A 45 -24.21 16.84 -4.77
C GLY A 45 -22.99 16.07 -4.23
N PHE A 46 -21.78 16.39 -4.71
CA PHE A 46 -20.55 15.92 -4.07
C PHE A 46 -20.50 16.45 -2.63
N GLN A 47 -20.70 15.55 -1.67
CA GLN A 47 -20.48 15.86 -0.27
C GLN A 47 -18.97 15.82 -0.03
N PRO A 48 -18.34 16.92 0.41
CA PRO A 48 -16.98 16.87 0.91
C PRO A 48 -16.98 15.83 2.03
N ALA A 49 -16.27 14.71 1.84
CA ALA A 49 -16.05 13.79 2.94
C ALA A 49 -15.41 14.60 4.06
N ALA A 50 -16.09 14.70 5.21
CA ALA A 50 -15.60 15.44 6.38
C ALA A 50 -14.14 15.01 6.60
N GLY A 51 -13.23 16.00 6.59
CA GLY A 51 -11.79 15.79 6.49
C GLY A 51 -11.30 14.74 7.48
N SER A 52 -11.25 13.49 7.04
CA SER A 52 -10.61 12.41 7.76
C SER A 52 -9.13 12.59 7.51
N THR A 53 -8.42 13.08 8.52
CA THR A 53 -6.97 13.32 8.54
C THR A 53 -6.14 12.02 8.49
N GLY A 54 -6.60 11.01 7.73
CA GLY A 54 -5.95 9.70 7.62
C GLY A 54 -6.82 8.60 7.02
N GLY A 55 -7.87 8.93 6.26
CA GLY A 55 -8.81 7.93 5.75
C GLY A 55 -8.18 6.95 4.75
N ALA A 56 -8.50 5.66 4.90
CA ALA A 56 -8.33 4.68 3.82
C ALA A 56 -9.00 5.21 2.55
N ASN A 57 -8.33 5.02 1.40
CA ASN A 57 -8.72 5.43 0.05
C ASN A 57 -8.25 6.83 -0.43
N MET A 58 -7.65 7.70 0.38
CA MET A 58 -7.14 9.00 -0.12
C MET A 58 -6.12 8.84 -1.25
N ALA A 59 -6.14 9.78 -2.21
CA ALA A 59 -5.10 9.85 -3.23
C ALA A 59 -3.74 10.17 -2.58
N LEU A 60 -2.69 9.46 -2.98
CA LEU A 60 -1.34 9.72 -2.47
C LEU A 60 -0.80 11.05 -3.03
N GLY A 61 -0.24 11.87 -2.15
CA GLY A 61 0.59 13.01 -2.54
C GLY A 61 1.96 12.56 -3.04
N LYS A 62 2.76 13.48 -3.59
CA LYS A 62 4.08 13.18 -4.16
C LYS A 62 5.04 12.57 -3.15
N ASP A 63 5.10 13.13 -1.95
CA ASP A 63 6.04 12.66 -0.91
C ASP A 63 5.68 11.24 -0.45
N ALA A 64 4.39 10.99 -0.19
CA ALA A 64 3.90 9.68 0.19
C ALA A 64 4.08 8.65 -0.94
N GLN A 65 3.90 9.06 -2.20
CA GLN A 65 4.17 8.22 -3.37
C GLN A 65 5.67 7.86 -3.45
N GLN A 66 6.57 8.82 -3.28
CA GLN A 66 8.01 8.58 -3.31
C GLN A 66 8.46 7.64 -2.20
N GLN A 67 7.96 7.85 -0.98
CA GLN A 67 8.25 6.98 0.15
C GLN A 67 7.76 5.53 -0.11
N LEU A 68 6.54 5.38 -0.65
CA LEU A 68 6.02 4.07 -1.03
C LEU A 68 6.90 3.41 -2.10
N GLN A 69 7.30 4.16 -3.13
CA GLN A 69 8.16 3.66 -4.19
C GLN A 69 9.52 3.19 -3.66
N GLN A 70 10.12 3.95 -2.73
CA GLN A 70 11.36 3.57 -2.08
C GLN A 70 11.21 2.28 -1.27
N GLY A 71 10.11 2.14 -0.52
CA GLY A 71 9.79 0.91 0.23
C GLY A 71 9.64 -0.31 -0.69
N LEU A 72 8.87 -0.17 -1.77
CA LEU A 72 8.67 -1.24 -2.76
C LEU A 72 9.97 -1.67 -3.44
N MET A 73 10.88 -0.72 -3.72
CA MET A 73 12.20 -1.04 -4.27
C MET A 73 13.04 -1.85 -3.27
N GLY A 74 13.05 -1.46 -1.99
CA GLY A 74 13.76 -2.21 -0.95
C GLY A 74 13.18 -3.62 -0.73
N ASP A 75 11.85 -3.77 -0.80
CA ASP A 75 11.20 -5.08 -0.69
C ASP A 75 11.49 -5.98 -1.89
N PHE A 76 11.56 -5.40 -3.09
CA PHE A 76 11.97 -6.11 -4.29
C PHE A 76 13.41 -6.63 -4.17
N GLU A 77 14.36 -5.78 -3.78
CA GLU A 77 15.75 -6.18 -3.56
C GLU A 77 15.86 -7.27 -2.50
N ARG A 78 15.15 -7.12 -1.38
CA ARG A 78 15.08 -8.14 -0.32
C ARG A 78 14.55 -9.47 -0.83
N ALA A 79 13.50 -9.46 -1.65
CA ALA A 79 12.94 -10.67 -2.25
C ALA A 79 13.91 -11.32 -3.24
N GLN A 80 14.61 -10.52 -4.06
CA GLN A 80 15.65 -10.99 -4.96
C GLN A 80 16.82 -11.63 -4.21
N SER A 81 17.34 -10.99 -3.15
CA SER A 81 18.42 -11.56 -2.34
C SER A 81 18.03 -12.91 -1.71
N ARG A 82 16.78 -13.04 -1.23
CA ARG A 82 16.27 -14.33 -0.72
C ARG A 82 16.15 -15.39 -1.81
N ARG A 83 15.80 -15.01 -3.04
CA ARG A 83 15.75 -15.94 -4.18
C ARG A 83 17.14 -16.46 -4.56
N LEU A 84 18.16 -15.63 -4.42
CA LEU A 84 19.57 -15.96 -4.70
C LEU A 84 20.25 -16.71 -3.55
N ASP A 85 19.72 -16.62 -2.33
CA ASP A 85 20.16 -17.45 -1.21
C ASP A 85 19.61 -18.89 -1.33
N PHE A 86 20.27 -19.68 -2.18
CA PHE A 86 19.95 -21.10 -2.38
C PHE A 86 20.20 -21.96 -1.13
N SER A 87 20.91 -21.46 -0.12
CA SER A 87 21.21 -22.23 1.10
C SER A 87 19.98 -22.42 2.00
N ASN A 88 19.01 -21.50 1.93
CA ASN A 88 17.76 -21.53 2.70
C ASN A 88 16.52 -21.83 1.83
N ARG A 89 16.71 -22.47 0.67
CA ARG A 89 15.61 -22.77 -0.26
C ARG A 89 14.58 -23.69 0.40
N GLY A 90 13.37 -23.18 0.64
CA GLY A 90 12.27 -23.93 1.29
C GLY A 90 12.21 -23.85 2.81
N ALA A 91 13.15 -23.14 3.46
CA ALA A 91 13.19 -22.97 4.91
C ALA A 91 12.05 -22.12 5.49
N GLY A 92 11.40 -21.30 4.66
CA GLY A 92 10.37 -20.35 5.11
C GLY A 92 10.94 -19.01 5.57
N LEU A 93 10.10 -17.98 5.56
CA LEU A 93 10.50 -16.61 5.91
C LEU A 93 10.89 -16.53 7.40
N GLY A 94 12.16 -16.24 7.72
CA GLY A 94 12.62 -16.07 9.11
C GLY A 94 13.14 -17.33 9.79
N PHE A 95 13.19 -18.47 9.07
CA PHE A 95 13.85 -19.67 9.56
C PHE A 95 15.33 -19.64 9.16
N SER A 96 16.20 -19.89 10.15
CA SER A 96 17.61 -20.15 9.92
C SER A 96 17.94 -21.46 10.61
N ALA A 97 18.43 -22.44 9.86
CA ALA A 97 18.83 -23.72 10.43
C ALA A 97 20.02 -23.49 11.39
N PRO A 98 19.94 -23.94 12.66
CA PRO A 98 21.08 -23.85 13.56
C PRO A 98 22.26 -24.63 12.98
N SER A 99 23.45 -24.03 12.96
CA SER A 99 24.62 -24.50 12.21
C SER A 99 25.16 -25.89 12.61
N ASN A 100 24.72 -26.47 13.74
CA ASN A 100 25.28 -27.74 14.21
C ASN A 100 24.30 -28.75 14.86
N LYS A 101 22.99 -28.49 14.90
CA LYS A 101 22.05 -29.44 15.55
C LYS A 101 21.66 -30.55 14.60
N LYS A 102 22.43 -31.65 14.60
CA LYS A 102 21.97 -32.94 14.08
C LYS A 102 20.97 -33.52 15.09
N PHE A 103 19.68 -33.41 14.84
CA PHE A 103 18.69 -34.21 15.59
C PHE A 103 18.85 -35.67 15.14
N SER A 104 19.36 -36.52 16.04
CA SER A 104 19.38 -37.97 15.85
C SER A 104 18.12 -38.57 16.48
N ILE A 105 17.28 -39.20 15.66
CA ILE A 105 16.21 -40.06 16.16
C ILE A 105 16.84 -41.42 16.40
N ASP A 106 17.03 -41.78 17.68
CA ASP A 106 17.43 -43.13 18.03
C ASP A 106 16.24 -44.07 17.79
N ILE A 107 16.32 -44.83 16.70
CA ILE A 107 15.30 -45.81 16.30
C ILE A 107 15.09 -46.93 17.33
N ASN A 108 16.05 -47.14 18.23
CA ASN A 108 15.98 -48.17 19.26
C ASN A 108 15.36 -47.65 20.57
N THR A 109 15.28 -46.33 20.75
CA THR A 109 14.64 -45.73 21.93
C THR A 109 13.16 -45.55 21.66
N CYS A 110 12.34 -46.45 22.19
CA CYS A 110 10.88 -46.31 22.22
C CYS A 110 10.43 -45.92 23.64
N ARG A 111 9.78 -44.76 23.79
CA ARG A 111 9.15 -44.31 25.06
C ARG A 111 7.62 -44.31 24.96
N SER A 112 7.05 -45.35 24.36
CA SER A 112 5.59 -45.52 24.38
C SER A 112 5.17 -46.21 25.68
N VAL A 113 4.14 -45.66 26.32
CA VAL A 113 3.40 -46.34 27.40
C VAL A 113 2.16 -46.97 26.77
N ARG A 114 1.94 -48.27 27.04
CA ARG A 114 0.66 -48.92 26.69
C ARG A 114 -0.36 -48.54 27.75
N PHE A 115 -1.55 -48.16 27.30
CA PHE A 115 -2.70 -48.04 28.19
C PHE A 115 -3.37 -49.41 28.25
N ASP A 116 -3.62 -49.90 29.46
CA ASP A 116 -4.50 -51.05 29.66
C ASP A 116 -5.97 -50.58 29.59
N ASP A 117 -6.84 -51.37 28.97
CA ASP A 117 -8.28 -51.10 28.80
C ASP A 117 -9.05 -51.10 30.14
#